data_AF-A0A0C3JT17-F1
#
_entry.id   AF-A0A0C3JT17-F1
#
_cell.length_a   1.000
_cell.length_b   1.000
_cell.length_c   1.000
_cell.angle_alpha   90.00
_cell.angle_beta   90.00
_cell.angle_gamma   90.00
#
_symmetry.space_group_name_H-M   'P 1'
#
loop_
_entity.id
_entity.type
_entity.pdbx_description
1 polymer ?
#
loop_
_entity_poly.entity_id
_entity_poly.type
_entity_poly.pdbx_seq_one_letter_code
_entity_poly.pdbx_strand_id
1 'polypeptide(L)'
;MLEDLISCNTSPENCGPNTDHIPILTCLETPLTPSTSPPTYNYREVDWKKFNTTLKTELVRIGPPRTITSEQEFQRIARGVDTALWKMLEKEVPKTRPHPHVKHCKTAFTFRAIHDHPIHSLHKAKAKDYDKAIKDAKRHHWRDWLEEANDKDLWTANSYISRPQGDGSKSRIPTLKHTDMDSTATMISSNKDKSRLTTNTQNQQHDGTQS
;
A
#
# COMPACT_ATOMS: atom_id res chain seq x y z
N MET A 1 -28.22 -16.61 -13.35
CA MET A 1 -26.94 -16.33 -12.66
C MET A 1 -26.54 -17.44 -11.67
N LEU A 2 -26.84 -18.71 -11.96
CA LEU A 2 -26.50 -19.86 -11.12
C LEU A 2 -25.98 -21.05 -11.94
N GLU A 3 -25.99 -20.95 -13.27
CA GLU A 3 -25.71 -22.07 -14.17
C GLU A 3 -24.21 -22.37 -14.32
N ASP A 4 -23.35 -21.37 -14.07
CA ASP A 4 -21.89 -21.54 -14.14
C ASP A 4 -21.26 -21.87 -12.78
N LEU A 5 -22.03 -22.06 -11.71
CA LEU A 5 -21.48 -22.36 -10.38
C LEU A 5 -21.18 -23.85 -10.22
N ILE A 6 -19.90 -24.22 -10.26
CA ILE A 6 -19.47 -25.62 -10.03
C ILE A 6 -19.53 -25.96 -8.55
N SER A 7 -18.98 -25.11 -7.69
CA SER A 7 -18.93 -25.38 -6.24
C SER A 7 -18.70 -24.11 -5.41
N CYS A 8 -19.10 -24.16 -4.14
CA CYS A 8 -18.82 -23.14 -3.15
C CYS A 8 -18.58 -23.82 -1.79
N ASN A 9 -17.37 -23.74 -1.24
CA ASN A 9 -17.03 -24.37 0.02
C ASN A 9 -15.98 -23.57 0.80
N THR A 10 -15.87 -23.77 2.10
CA THR A 10 -14.76 -23.23 2.89
C THR A 10 -13.46 -23.99 2.60
N SER A 11 -12.33 -23.30 2.63
CA SER A 11 -11.00 -23.89 2.41
C SER A 11 -10.08 -23.63 3.61
N PRO A 12 -10.22 -24.39 4.71
CA PRO A 12 -9.39 -24.27 5.91
C PRO A 12 -7.89 -24.44 5.62
N GLU A 13 -7.53 -25.29 4.66
CA GLU A 13 -6.15 -25.53 4.20
C GLU A 13 -5.50 -24.31 3.54
N ASN A 14 -6.28 -23.29 3.19
CA ASN A 14 -5.83 -22.01 2.66
C ASN A 14 -5.91 -20.87 3.68
N CYS A 15 -6.20 -21.18 4.95
CA CYS A 15 -6.11 -20.23 6.04
C CYS A 15 -4.67 -19.70 6.19
N GLY A 16 -4.54 -18.37 6.27
CA GLY A 16 -3.24 -17.72 6.45
C GLY A 16 -2.64 -17.94 7.84
N PRO A 17 -1.34 -17.68 8.03
CA PRO A 17 -0.76 -17.69 9.37
C PRO A 17 -1.35 -16.56 10.22
N ASN A 18 -1.78 -16.88 11.45
CA ASN A 18 -2.30 -15.93 12.44
C ASN A 18 -3.62 -15.21 12.05
N THR A 19 -4.46 -15.82 11.22
CA THR A 19 -5.84 -15.36 10.96
C THR A 19 -6.85 -16.36 11.53
N ASP A 20 -7.95 -15.85 12.10
CA ASP A 20 -9.11 -16.63 12.55
C ASP A 20 -10.18 -16.78 11.45
N HIS A 21 -10.05 -16.04 10.35
CA HIS A 21 -10.93 -16.15 9.19
C HIS A 21 -10.61 -17.34 8.29
N ILE A 22 -11.64 -18.13 7.94
CA ILE A 22 -11.57 -19.24 6.98
C ILE A 22 -12.03 -18.75 5.59
N PRO A 23 -11.20 -18.88 4.54
CA PRO A 23 -11.60 -18.49 3.19
C PRO A 23 -12.77 -19.31 2.64
N ILE A 24 -13.63 -18.68 1.84
CA ILE A 24 -14.63 -19.36 1.00
C ILE A 24 -14.09 -19.42 -0.43
N LEU A 25 -14.06 -20.61 -1.00
CA LEU A 25 -13.68 -20.90 -2.37
C LEU A 25 -14.94 -21.11 -3.21
N THR A 26 -15.12 -20.30 -4.25
CA THR A 26 -16.19 -20.43 -5.23
C THR A 26 -15.59 -20.75 -6.59
N CYS A 27 -15.97 -21.89 -7.16
CA CYS A 27 -15.52 -22.34 -8.48
C CYS A 27 -16.61 -22.09 -9.51
N LEU A 28 -16.25 -21.42 -10.60
CA LEU A 28 -17.17 -21.09 -11.69
C LEU A 28 -16.65 -21.69 -13.02
N GLU A 29 -17.55 -22.25 -13.82
CA GLU A 29 -17.26 -22.74 -15.18
C GLU A 29 -17.50 -21.64 -16.21
N THR A 30 -16.58 -20.68 -16.28
CA THR A 30 -16.69 -19.57 -17.23
C THR A 30 -15.59 -19.65 -18.29
N PRO A 31 -15.90 -19.62 -19.60
CA PRO A 31 -14.89 -19.55 -20.64
C PRO A 31 -14.17 -18.20 -20.56
N LEU A 32 -12.92 -18.20 -20.09
CA LEU A 32 -12.08 -17.01 -20.03
C LEU A 32 -11.26 -16.90 -21.32
N THR A 33 -11.41 -15.82 -22.06
CA THR A 33 -10.46 -15.45 -23.12
C THR A 33 -9.23 -14.82 -22.47
N PRO A 34 -8.01 -15.32 -22.72
CA PRO A 34 -6.80 -14.71 -22.19
C PRO A 34 -6.65 -13.30 -22.74
N SER A 35 -6.66 -12.30 -21.86
CA SER A 35 -6.35 -10.92 -22.22
C SER A 35 -4.83 -10.75 -22.23
N THR A 36 -4.24 -10.49 -23.40
CA THR A 36 -2.87 -10.02 -23.50
C THR A 36 -2.82 -8.57 -23.04
N SER A 37 -2.37 -8.34 -21.81
CA SER A 37 -2.15 -6.98 -21.32
C SER A 37 -1.07 -6.31 -22.18
N PRO A 38 -1.31 -5.12 -22.76
CA PRO A 38 -0.30 -4.43 -23.54
C PRO A 38 0.91 -4.08 -22.64
N PRO A 39 2.13 -4.07 -23.19
CA PRO A 39 3.32 -3.68 -22.45
C PRO A 39 3.16 -2.26 -21.93
N THR A 40 3.49 -2.05 -20.64
CA THR A 40 3.41 -0.73 -20.02
C THR A 40 4.62 0.12 -20.40
N TYR A 41 4.45 1.43 -20.48
CA TYR A 41 5.53 2.38 -20.73
C TYR A 41 6.25 2.75 -19.43
N ASN A 42 7.59 2.81 -19.46
CA ASN A 42 8.42 3.22 -18.33
C ASN A 42 8.78 4.70 -18.42
N TYR A 43 7.91 5.56 -17.90
CA TYR A 43 8.12 7.01 -17.91
C TYR A 43 9.29 7.48 -17.03
N ARG A 44 9.82 6.64 -16.14
CA ARG A 44 10.95 7.01 -15.26
C ARG A 44 12.29 7.04 -16.01
N GLU A 45 12.42 6.25 -17.06
CA GLU A 45 13.66 6.10 -17.84
C GLU A 45 13.64 6.93 -19.14
N VAL A 46 12.67 7.83 -19.29
CA VAL A 46 12.56 8.67 -20.48
C VAL A 46 13.63 9.75 -20.45
N ASP A 47 14.38 9.87 -21.55
CA ASP A 47 15.16 11.07 -21.82
C ASP A 47 14.20 12.21 -22.21
N TRP A 48 13.81 12.99 -21.20
CA TRP A 48 12.87 14.10 -21.38
C TRP A 48 13.39 15.19 -22.32
N LYS A 49 14.71 15.36 -22.47
CA LYS A 49 15.29 16.37 -23.35
C LYS A 49 15.13 15.94 -24.82
N LYS A 50 15.43 14.67 -25.12
CA LYS A 50 15.20 14.08 -26.44
C LYS A 50 13.71 14.02 -26.77
N PHE A 51 12.89 13.56 -25.82
CA PHE A 51 11.43 13.50 -25.94
C PHE A 51 10.84 14.85 -26.34
N ASN A 52 11.18 15.92 -25.62
CA ASN A 52 10.65 17.26 -25.89
C ASN A 52 11.10 17.79 -27.25
N THR A 53 12.32 17.46 -27.68
CA THR A 53 12.84 17.87 -29.00
C THR A 53 12.08 17.17 -30.13
N THR A 54 11.85 15.86 -29.99
CA THR A 54 11.06 15.07 -30.95
C THR A 54 9.61 15.57 -30.98
N LEU A 55 8.98 15.78 -29.82
CA LEU A 55 7.59 16.26 -29.74
C LEU A 55 7.43 17.63 -30.41
N LYS A 56 8.33 18.58 -30.16
CA LYS A 56 8.31 19.90 -30.84
C LYS A 56 8.37 19.75 -32.36
N THR A 57 9.21 18.85 -32.85
CA THR A 57 9.35 18.59 -34.30
C THR A 57 8.07 18.03 -34.90
N GLU A 58 7.40 17.10 -34.21
CA GLU A 58 6.12 16.54 -34.67
C GLU A 58 4.97 17.55 -34.61
N LEU A 59 4.93 18.40 -33.57
CA LEU A 59 3.91 19.44 -33.44
C LEU A 59 4.04 20.53 -34.52
N VAL A 60 5.27 20.87 -34.95
CA VAL A 60 5.50 21.80 -36.07
C VAL A 60 4.83 21.31 -37.36
N ARG A 61 4.73 19.99 -37.58
CA ARG A 61 4.08 19.40 -38.76
C ARG A 61 2.56 19.58 -38.76
N ILE A 62 1.94 19.74 -37.58
CA ILE A 62 0.49 20.00 -37.45
C ILE A 62 0.17 21.45 -37.84
N GLY A 63 1.15 22.35 -37.65
CA GLY A 63 1.04 23.78 -37.95
C GLY A 63 0.90 24.64 -36.69
N PRO A 64 1.02 25.97 -36.82
CA PRO A 64 0.93 26.87 -35.68
C PRO A 64 -0.47 26.90 -35.08
N PRO A 65 -0.62 27.24 -33.79
CA PRO A 65 -1.92 27.48 -33.17
C PRO A 65 -2.72 28.54 -33.96
N ARG A 66 -3.97 28.22 -34.28
CA ARG A 66 -4.89 29.08 -35.03
C ARG A 66 -6.26 29.01 -34.39
N THR A 67 -7.08 30.04 -34.62
CA THR A 67 -8.48 30.04 -34.20
C THR A 67 -9.24 28.96 -34.95
N ILE A 68 -9.83 28.02 -34.22
CA ILE A 68 -10.61 26.92 -34.77
C ILE A 68 -12.06 27.39 -34.88
N THR A 69 -12.60 27.49 -36.08
CA THR A 69 -13.96 28.01 -36.34
C THR A 69 -14.95 26.94 -36.78
N SER A 70 -14.51 25.68 -36.90
CA SER A 70 -15.33 24.56 -37.35
C SER A 70 -15.01 23.28 -36.56
N GLU A 71 -16.04 22.49 -36.28
CA GLU A 71 -15.93 21.18 -35.64
C GLU A 71 -15.03 20.23 -36.44
N GLN A 72 -15.12 20.27 -37.77
CA GLN A 72 -14.29 19.41 -38.62
C GLN A 72 -12.80 19.74 -38.49
N GLU A 73 -12.50 21.03 -38.34
CA GLU A 73 -11.13 21.49 -38.14
C GLU A 73 -10.62 21.16 -36.73
N PHE A 74 -11.47 21.30 -35.72
CA PHE A 74 -11.19 20.86 -34.35
C PHE A 74 -10.78 19.38 -34.33
N GLN A 75 -11.63 18.52 -34.89
CA GLN A 75 -11.42 17.07 -34.92
C GLN A 75 -10.17 16.68 -35.71
N ARG A 76 -9.86 17.38 -36.81
CA ARG A 76 -8.64 17.17 -37.58
C ARG A 76 -7.39 17.50 -36.77
N ILE A 77 -7.39 18.64 -36.08
CA ILE A 77 -6.25 19.08 -35.27
C ILE A 77 -6.07 18.16 -34.06
N ALA A 78 -7.15 17.82 -33.35
CA ALA A 78 -7.11 16.92 -32.20
C ALA A 78 -6.52 15.55 -32.56
N ARG A 79 -7.01 14.92 -33.63
CA ARG A 79 -6.43 13.65 -34.15
C ARG A 79 -4.97 13.80 -34.56
N GLY A 80 -4.58 14.94 -35.11
CA GLY A 80 -3.20 15.24 -35.44
C GLY A 80 -2.30 15.25 -34.21
N VAL A 81 -2.74 15.91 -33.13
CA VAL A 81 -2.02 15.97 -31.84
C VAL A 81 -1.93 14.58 -31.21
N ASP A 82 -3.03 13.83 -31.15
CA ASP A 82 -3.03 12.46 -30.62
C ASP A 82 -2.07 11.57 -31.41
N THR A 83 -2.10 11.67 -32.74
CA THR A 83 -1.19 10.88 -33.60
C THR A 83 0.27 11.25 -33.36
N ALA A 84 0.58 12.54 -33.19
CA ALA A 84 1.93 13.00 -32.88
C ALA A 84 2.41 12.49 -31.51
N LEU A 85 1.54 12.52 -30.50
CA LEU A 85 1.82 11.99 -29.17
C LEU A 85 2.06 10.48 -29.22
N TRP A 86 1.19 9.71 -29.88
CA TRP A 86 1.36 8.26 -30.00
C TRP A 86 2.65 7.86 -30.72
N LYS A 87 2.95 8.49 -31.86
CA LYS A 87 4.20 8.25 -32.60
C LYS A 87 5.43 8.54 -31.76
N MET A 88 5.39 9.60 -30.97
CA MET A 88 6.49 10.00 -30.12
C MET A 88 6.63 9.08 -28.91
N LEU A 89 5.51 8.70 -28.26
CA LEU A 89 5.50 7.72 -27.16
C LEU A 89 6.14 6.40 -27.57
N GLU A 90 5.74 5.87 -28.73
CA GLU A 90 6.29 4.60 -29.22
C GLU A 90 7.78 4.68 -29.57
N LYS A 91 8.24 5.85 -30.03
CA LYS A 91 9.63 6.08 -30.42
C LYS A 91 10.57 6.34 -29.25
N GLU A 92 10.14 7.14 -28.28
CA GLU A 92 11.04 7.72 -27.27
C GLU A 92 10.80 7.18 -25.85
N VAL A 93 9.67 6.52 -25.58
CA VAL A 93 9.39 5.99 -24.23
C VAL A 93 9.73 4.50 -24.17
N PRO A 94 10.73 4.09 -23.35
CA PRO A 94 11.05 2.69 -23.16
C PRO A 94 9.85 1.91 -22.63
N LYS A 95 9.67 0.68 -23.10
CA LYS A 95 8.68 -0.26 -22.53
C LYS A 95 9.24 -0.86 -21.24
N THR A 96 8.39 -0.98 -20.22
CA THR A 96 8.73 -1.63 -18.96
C THR A 96 9.18 -3.05 -19.25
N ARG A 97 10.45 -3.35 -18.93
CA ARG A 97 10.92 -4.73 -18.97
C ARG A 97 10.23 -5.50 -17.84
N PRO A 98 9.63 -6.67 -18.10
CA PRO A 98 9.15 -7.51 -17.02
C PRO A 98 10.36 -7.88 -16.15
N HIS A 99 10.48 -7.27 -14.97
CA HIS A 99 11.58 -7.58 -14.07
C HIS A 99 11.29 -8.95 -13.43
N PRO A 100 12.24 -9.90 -13.42
CA PRO A 100 12.04 -11.22 -12.81
C PRO A 100 11.64 -11.18 -11.32
N HIS A 101 11.79 -10.04 -10.65
CA HIS A 101 11.62 -9.84 -9.21
C HIS A 101 10.47 -8.86 -8.89
N VAL A 102 9.56 -8.57 -9.83
CA VAL A 102 8.30 -7.89 -9.47
C VAL A 102 7.62 -8.75 -8.42
N LYS A 103 7.45 -8.20 -7.21
CA LYS A 103 7.05 -8.89 -5.97
C LYS A 103 6.18 -10.13 -6.23
N HIS A 104 6.73 -11.33 -6.00
CA HIS A 104 6.06 -12.64 -6.14
C HIS A 104 4.76 -12.78 -5.31
N CYS A 105 4.48 -11.85 -4.41
CA CYS A 105 3.19 -11.71 -3.75
C CYS A 105 2.05 -11.44 -4.75
N LYS A 106 2.30 -10.67 -5.83
CA LYS A 106 1.29 -10.41 -6.86
C LYS A 106 0.99 -11.64 -7.71
N THR A 107 1.96 -12.52 -7.93
CA THR A 107 1.77 -13.70 -8.80
C THR A 107 0.87 -14.76 -8.16
N ALA A 108 0.98 -15.00 -6.85
CA ALA A 108 0.02 -15.88 -6.17
C ALA A 108 -1.42 -15.32 -6.23
N PHE A 109 -1.57 -14.00 -6.07
CA PHE A 109 -2.86 -13.34 -6.24
C PHE A 109 -3.36 -13.39 -7.69
N THR A 110 -2.47 -13.24 -8.68
CA THR A 110 -2.81 -13.35 -10.11
C THR A 110 -3.32 -14.74 -10.46
N PHE A 111 -2.67 -15.80 -9.97
CA PHE A 111 -3.05 -17.19 -10.23
C PHE A 111 -3.95 -17.78 -9.15
N ARG A 112 -4.63 -16.95 -8.33
CA ARG A 112 -5.50 -17.40 -7.25
C ARG A 112 -6.65 -18.32 -7.70
N ALA A 113 -7.08 -18.18 -8.95
CA ALA A 113 -8.13 -19.01 -9.54
C ALA A 113 -7.62 -20.38 -10.04
N ILE A 114 -6.31 -20.57 -10.16
CA ILE A 114 -5.71 -21.85 -10.57
C ILE A 114 -5.22 -22.55 -9.31
N HIS A 115 -6.04 -23.47 -8.78
CA HIS A 115 -5.80 -24.12 -7.50
C HIS A 115 -4.44 -24.85 -7.43
N ASP A 116 -4.06 -25.54 -8.51
CA ASP A 116 -2.86 -26.39 -8.54
C ASP A 116 -1.61 -25.69 -9.08
N HIS A 117 -1.63 -24.35 -9.18
CA HIS A 117 -0.46 -23.60 -9.65
C HIS A 117 0.69 -23.69 -8.61
N PRO A 118 1.93 -24.03 -9.02
CA PRO A 118 3.06 -24.21 -8.09
C PRO A 118 3.44 -22.95 -7.30
N ILE A 119 2.94 -21.79 -7.70
CA ILE A 119 3.12 -20.53 -6.96
C ILE A 119 2.50 -20.58 -5.56
N HIS A 120 1.42 -21.35 -5.37
CA HIS A 120 0.70 -21.42 -4.10
C HIS A 120 1.49 -22.19 -3.06
N SER A 121 2.08 -23.33 -3.43
CA SER A 121 2.98 -24.08 -2.55
C SER A 121 4.23 -23.28 -2.22
N LEU A 122 4.81 -22.59 -3.20
CA LEU A 122 5.96 -21.69 -2.99
C LEU A 122 5.61 -20.54 -2.04
N HIS A 123 4.45 -19.91 -2.21
CA HIS A 123 3.96 -18.85 -1.33
C HIS A 123 3.74 -19.36 0.09
N LYS A 124 3.08 -20.51 0.27
CA LYS A 124 2.90 -21.15 1.59
C LYS A 124 4.23 -21.45 2.26
N ALA A 125 5.22 -21.97 1.52
CA ALA A 125 6.56 -22.22 2.05
C ALA A 125 7.23 -20.91 2.52
N LYS A 126 7.21 -19.86 1.70
CA LYS A 126 7.78 -18.55 2.07
C LYS A 126 7.06 -17.88 3.24
N ALA A 127 5.75 -18.03 3.34
CA ALA A 127 4.98 -17.53 4.47
C ALA A 127 5.37 -18.24 5.78
N LYS A 128 5.60 -19.57 5.73
CA LYS A 128 6.11 -20.35 6.88
C LYS A 128 7.53 -19.91 7.27
N ASP A 129 8.42 -19.73 6.30
CA ASP A 129 9.78 -19.25 6.55
C ASP A 129 9.77 -17.88 7.25
N TYR A 130 8.90 -16.98 6.79
CA TYR A 130 8.75 -15.64 7.35
C TYR A 130 8.15 -15.67 8.76
N ASP A 131 7.12 -16.48 9.00
CA ASP A 131 6.53 -16.67 10.34
C ASP A 131 7.56 -17.22 11.33
N LYS A 132 8.38 -18.19 10.89
CA LYS A 132 9.52 -18.68 11.67
C LYS A 132 10.52 -17.56 11.97
N ALA A 133 10.93 -16.79 10.97
CA ALA A 133 11.85 -15.67 11.16
C ALA A 133 11.31 -14.62 12.15
N ILE A 134 10.02 -14.30 12.11
CA ILE A 134 9.39 -13.41 13.09
C ILE A 134 9.44 -14.00 14.49
N LYS A 135 9.10 -15.28 14.65
CA LYS A 135 9.12 -15.97 15.94
C LYS A 135 10.55 -15.99 16.51
N ASP A 136 11.53 -16.27 15.67
CA ASP A 136 12.94 -16.29 16.06
C ASP A 136 13.44 -14.89 16.41
N ALA A 137 13.11 -13.87 15.61
CA ALA A 137 13.48 -12.48 15.89
C ALA A 137 12.86 -11.99 17.21
N LYS A 138 11.58 -12.27 17.46
CA LYS A 138 10.93 -11.95 18.74
C LYS A 138 11.62 -12.66 19.90
N ARG A 139 11.94 -13.93 19.76
CA ARG A 139 12.60 -14.72 20.80
C ARG A 139 13.98 -14.17 21.13
N HIS A 140 14.80 -13.88 20.12
CA HIS A 140 16.12 -13.27 20.32
C HIS A 140 15.98 -11.92 21.00
N HIS A 141 15.14 -11.03 20.45
CA HIS A 141 14.89 -9.73 21.06
C HIS A 141 14.51 -9.81 22.55
N TRP A 142 13.60 -10.72 22.92
CA TRP A 142 13.23 -10.91 24.31
C TRP A 142 14.35 -11.50 25.18
N ARG A 143 15.19 -12.37 24.63
CA ARG A 143 16.35 -12.91 25.35
C ARG A 143 17.39 -11.82 25.58
N ASP A 144 17.77 -11.10 24.53
CA ASP A 144 18.76 -10.02 24.59
C ASP A 144 18.27 -8.92 25.55
N TRP A 145 16.99 -8.55 25.46
CA TRP A 145 16.39 -7.60 26.40
C TRP A 145 16.44 -8.10 27.85
N LEU A 146 16.19 -9.38 28.12
CA LEU A 146 16.27 -9.94 29.47
C LEU A 146 17.70 -9.96 30.02
N GLU A 147 18.71 -10.15 29.17
CA GLU A 147 20.11 -10.12 29.55
C GLU A 147 20.59 -8.71 29.91
N GLU A 148 20.03 -7.69 29.24
CA GLU A 148 20.36 -6.27 29.45
C GLU A 148 19.43 -5.56 30.45
N ALA A 149 18.28 -6.16 30.78
CA ALA A 149 17.24 -5.52 31.60
C ALA A 149 17.71 -5.29 33.03
N ASN A 150 17.48 -4.07 33.53
CA ASN A 150 17.66 -3.72 34.93
C ASN A 150 16.33 -3.78 35.71
N ASP A 151 16.40 -3.57 37.03
CA ASP A 151 15.23 -3.61 37.92
C ASP A 151 14.09 -2.67 37.47
N LYS A 152 14.42 -1.51 36.89
CA LYS A 152 13.42 -0.55 36.40
C LYS A 152 12.71 -1.07 35.15
N ASP A 153 13.42 -1.76 34.27
CA ASP A 153 12.86 -2.37 33.07
C ASP A 153 11.94 -3.55 33.43
N LEU A 154 12.37 -4.38 34.38
CA LEU A 154 11.55 -5.48 34.92
C LEU A 154 10.29 -4.96 35.62
N TRP A 155 10.42 -3.91 36.43
CA TRP A 155 9.27 -3.28 37.08
C TRP A 155 8.30 -2.66 36.06
N THR A 156 8.82 -2.05 35.00
CA THR A 156 8.03 -1.48 33.92
C THR A 156 7.27 -2.57 33.15
N ALA A 157 7.95 -3.66 32.80
CA ALA A 157 7.34 -4.81 32.12
C ALA A 157 6.24 -5.46 32.99
N ASN A 158 6.50 -5.68 34.27
CA ASN A 158 5.52 -6.19 35.22
C ASN A 158 4.30 -5.26 35.31
N SER A 159 4.53 -3.94 35.33
CA SER A 159 3.44 -2.96 35.32
C SER A 159 2.52 -3.08 34.10
N TYR A 160 3.02 -3.52 32.95
CA TYR A 160 2.21 -3.75 31.75
C TYR A 160 1.43 -5.07 31.80
N ILE A 161 1.91 -6.05 32.56
CA ILE A 161 1.27 -7.37 32.70
C ILE A 161 0.20 -7.35 33.81
N SER A 162 0.49 -6.69 34.94
CA SER A 162 -0.39 -6.65 36.11
C SER A 162 -1.54 -5.66 36.01
N ARG A 163 -1.55 -4.75 35.01
CA ARG A 163 -2.66 -3.82 34.82
C ARG A 163 -3.89 -4.59 34.30
N PRO A 164 -5.06 -4.49 34.96
CA PRO A 164 -6.26 -5.20 34.53
C PRO A 164 -6.65 -4.77 33.11
N GLN A 165 -7.03 -5.76 32.31
CA GLN A 165 -7.50 -5.54 30.94
C GLN A 165 -8.87 -4.87 30.99
N GLY A 166 -8.93 -3.56 30.75
CA GLY A 166 -10.18 -2.87 30.43
C GLY A 166 -10.75 -3.37 29.10
N ASP A 167 -12.08 -3.31 28.97
CA ASP A 167 -12.87 -3.84 27.87
C ASP A 167 -12.43 -3.35 26.48
N GLY A 168 -11.53 -4.11 25.86
CA GLY A 168 -11.51 -4.25 24.41
C GLY A 168 -10.86 -3.15 23.58
N SER A 169 -10.21 -2.12 24.13
CA SER A 169 -9.37 -1.24 23.29
C SER A 169 -8.17 -0.63 24.00
N LYS A 170 -7.05 -1.38 23.96
CA LYS A 170 -5.66 -0.88 23.95
C LYS A 170 -5.40 0.44 24.70
N SER A 171 -5.35 0.42 26.02
CA SER A 171 -4.66 1.50 26.76
C SER A 171 -3.27 1.05 27.20
N ARG A 172 -2.37 0.95 26.20
CA ARG A 172 -0.91 0.83 26.38
C ARG A 172 -0.20 2.18 26.17
N ILE A 173 -0.94 3.28 26.11
CA ILE A 173 -0.36 4.62 26.03
C ILE A 173 -0.04 5.06 27.47
N PRO A 174 1.21 5.39 27.80
CA PRO A 174 1.57 5.93 29.10
C PRO A 174 0.70 7.14 29.49
N THR A 175 0.52 7.36 30.78
CA THR A 175 -0.16 8.54 31.31
C THR A 175 0.60 9.79 30.89
N LEU A 176 -0.08 10.75 30.24
CA LEU A 176 0.55 12.01 29.85
C LEU A 176 0.55 12.95 31.06
N LYS A 177 1.69 13.60 31.31
CA LYS A 177 1.82 14.68 32.28
C LYS A 177 1.57 16.00 31.55
N HIS A 178 0.50 16.68 31.91
CA HIS A 178 0.28 18.06 31.48
C HIS A 178 0.64 19.00 32.63
N THR A 179 1.38 20.06 32.34
CA THR A 179 1.74 21.09 33.30
C THR A 179 1.02 22.34 32.84
N ASP A 180 0.05 22.81 33.63
CA ASP A 180 -0.63 24.07 33.33
C ASP A 180 0.24 25.26 33.80
N MET A 181 -0.10 26.48 33.37
CA MET A 181 0.66 27.71 33.65
C MET A 181 0.86 27.99 35.14
N ASP A 182 0.02 27.43 36.02
CA ASP A 182 0.13 27.54 37.48
C ASP A 182 1.00 26.43 38.12
N SER A 183 1.83 25.72 37.34
CA SER A 183 2.77 24.68 37.82
C SER A 183 2.14 23.51 38.58
N THR A 184 0.83 23.27 38.40
CA THR A 184 0.15 22.09 38.93
C THR A 184 0.15 20.99 37.86
N ALA A 185 0.81 19.86 38.15
CA ALA A 185 0.94 18.73 37.22
C ALA A 185 -0.26 17.79 37.33
N THR A 186 -1.12 17.77 36.31
CA THR A 186 -2.29 16.91 36.28
C THR A 186 -2.02 15.67 35.42
N MET A 187 -2.26 14.49 36.00
CA MET A 187 -2.03 13.19 35.36
C MET A 187 -3.26 12.77 34.55
N ILE A 188 -3.11 12.63 33.23
CA ILE A 188 -4.23 12.33 32.33
C ILE A 188 -4.11 10.91 31.76
N SER A 189 -5.00 10.02 32.19
CA SER A 189 -4.95 8.59 31.91
C SER A 189 -5.96 8.12 30.85
N SER A 190 -7.05 8.87 30.62
CA SER A 190 -8.12 8.52 29.67
C SER A 190 -7.79 8.95 28.23
N ASN A 191 -8.05 8.09 27.24
CA ASN A 191 -7.83 8.40 25.82
C ASN A 191 -8.65 9.60 25.33
N LYS A 192 -9.86 9.80 25.88
CA LYS A 192 -10.72 10.95 25.53
C LYS A 192 -10.04 12.28 25.91
N ASP A 193 -9.43 12.30 27.08
CA ASP A 193 -8.77 13.50 27.61
C ASP A 193 -7.40 13.72 26.95
N LYS A 194 -6.66 12.65 26.65
CA LYS A 194 -5.42 12.71 25.85
C LYS A 194 -5.65 13.29 24.44
N SER A 195 -6.74 12.88 23.78
CA SER A 195 -7.14 13.40 22.47
C SER A 195 -7.41 14.91 22.50
N ARG A 196 -8.14 15.39 23.52
CA ARG A 196 -8.43 16.82 23.69
C ARG A 196 -7.19 17.68 23.93
N LEU A 197 -6.20 17.17 24.65
CA LEU A 197 -4.91 17.88 24.82
C LEU A 197 -4.21 18.05 23.48
N THR A 198 -4.09 16.97 22.70
CA THR A 198 -3.37 17.01 21.41
C THR A 198 -4.01 17.96 20.41
N THR A 199 -5.35 18.07 20.40
CA THR A 199 -6.05 19.01 19.52
C THR A 199 -5.88 20.47 19.96
N ASN A 200 -5.80 20.73 21.27
CA ASN A 200 -5.65 22.09 21.79
C ASN A 200 -4.24 22.64 21.58
N THR A 201 -3.20 21.81 21.64
CA THR A 201 -1.81 22.24 21.38
C THR A 201 -1.59 22.61 19.90
N GLN A 202 -2.27 21.95 18.95
CA GLN A 202 -2.17 22.28 17.53
C GLN A 202 -2.82 23.62 17.17
N ASN A 203 -3.89 24.02 17.86
CA ASN A 203 -4.56 25.30 17.63
C ASN A 203 -3.75 26.51 18.18
N GLN A 204 -2.92 26.33 19.20
CA GLN A 204 -2.06 27.42 19.70
C GLN A 204 -0.84 27.70 18.81
N GLN A 205 -0.44 26.77 17.93
CA GLN A 205 0.64 27.01 16.98
C GLN A 205 0.20 27.76 15.71
N HIS A 206 -1.11 27.91 15.48
CA HIS A 206 -1.64 28.57 14.28
C HIS A 206 -1.98 30.05 14.46
N ASP A 207 -2.07 30.57 15.69
CA ASP A 207 -2.41 31.99 15.98
C ASP A 207 -1.19 32.90 16.21
N GLY A 208 0.03 32.38 16.00
CA GLY A 208 1.29 33.12 16.26
C GLY A 208 1.95 33.79 15.06
N THR A 209 1.30 33.87 13.89
CA THR A 209 1.93 34.46 12.69
C THR A 209 1.02 35.46 11.97
N GLN A 210 0.58 36.50 12.66
CA GLN A 210 0.24 37.79 12.04
C GLN A 210 0.58 38.95 13.00
N SER A 211 1.79 39.49 12.85
CA SER A 211 2.13 40.91 13.02
C SER A 211 3.48 41.16 12.36
#